data_AF-A0A6N8BBD1-F1
#
_entry.id   AF-A0A6N8BBD1-F1
#
_cell.length_a   1.000
_cell.length_b   1.000
_cell.length_c   1.000
_cell.angle_alpha   90.00
_cell.angle_beta   90.00
_cell.angle_gamma   90.00
#
_symmetry.space_group_name_H-M   'P 1'
#
loop_
_entity.id
_entity.type
_entity.pdbx_description
1 polymer ?
#
loop_
_entity_poly.entity_id
_entity_poly.type
_entity_poly.pdbx_seq_one_letter_code
_entity_poly.pdbx_strand_id
1 'polypeptide(L)' 'MCFRVFIKVCKKLGLQKRRMGNRFVWEGIDSHGQYRQVSIHIHAEGRDIPSGTFNKMVKDLGFSNEEEFFRFQKYKK' A
#
# COMPACT_ATOMS: atom_id res chain seq x y z
N MET A 1 -9.98 -7.63 -0.50
CA MET A 1 -8.86 -7.06 0.29
C MET A 1 -9.24 -5.65 0.65
N CYS A 2 -9.33 -5.28 1.93
CA CYS A 2 -9.80 -3.95 2.29
C CYS A 2 -8.68 -2.90 2.33
N PHE A 3 -8.99 -1.65 1.99
CA PHE A 3 -8.03 -0.54 2.05
C PHE A 3 -7.40 -0.34 3.43
N ARG A 4 -8.10 -0.71 4.52
CA ARG A 4 -7.56 -0.64 5.89
C ARG A 4 -6.35 -1.54 6.09
N VAL A 5 -6.37 -2.76 5.55
CA VAL A 5 -5.23 -3.69 5.64
C VAL A 5 -4.07 -3.19 4.79
N PHE A 6 -4.36 -2.71 3.58
CA PHE A 6 -3.36 -2.12 2.70
C PHE A 6 -2.63 -0.92 3.35
N ILE A 7 -3.38 0.00 3.93
CA ILE A 7 -2.85 1.16 4.66
C ILE A 7 -1.93 0.75 5.81
N LYS A 8 -2.25 -0.32 6.55
CA LYS A 8 -1.36 -0.84 7.61
C LYS A 8 -0.01 -1.29 7.05
N VAL A 9 0.00 -1.91 5.88
CA VAL A 9 1.25 -2.32 5.21
C VAL A 9 2.04 -1.10 4.77
N CYS A 10 1.42 -0.08 4.17
CA CYS A 10 2.10 1.17 3.82
C CYS A 10 2.80 1.81 5.03
N LYS A 11 2.11 1.88 6.17
CA LYS A 11 2.71 2.38 7.43
C LYS A 11 3.89 1.52 7.89
N LYS A 12 3.76 0.19 7.80
CA LYS A 12 4.81 -0.75 8.21
C LYS A 12 6.05 -0.67 7.30
N LEU A 13 5.87 -0.32 6.04
CA LEU A 13 6.95 -0.01 5.09
C LEU A 13 7.62 1.35 5.36
N GLY A 14 7.12 2.14 6.33
CA GLY A 14 7.64 3.47 6.62
C GLY A 14 7.12 4.56 5.69
N LEU A 15 6.11 4.27 4.87
CA LEU A 15 5.53 5.26 3.95
C LEU A 15 4.67 6.27 4.71
N GLN A 16 4.78 7.52 4.30
CA GLN A 16 4.01 8.63 4.85
C GLN A 16 2.78 8.92 3.99
N LYS A 17 1.68 9.29 4.65
CA LYS A 17 0.44 9.67 3.97
C LYS A 17 0.43 11.17 3.68
N ARG A 18 0.29 11.54 2.40
CA ARG A 18 0.06 12.90 1.93
C ARG A 18 -1.30 12.99 1.24
N ARG A 19 -2.09 14.03 1.53
CA ARG A 19 -3.34 14.30 0.80
C ARG A 19 -3.02 15.10 -0.46
N MET A 20 -3.54 14.65 -1.61
CA MET A 20 -3.41 15.34 -2.89
C MET A 20 -4.80 15.40 -3.56
N GLY A 21 -5.51 16.51 -3.37
CA GLY A 21 -6.90 16.67 -3.80
C GLY A 21 -7.82 15.58 -3.25
N ASN A 22 -8.36 14.76 -4.16
CA ASN A 22 -9.28 13.65 -3.86
C ASN A 22 -8.58 12.29 -3.67
N ARG A 23 -7.26 12.29 -3.48
CA ARG A 23 -6.45 11.09 -3.25
C ARG A 23 -5.58 11.24 -2.01
N PHE A 24 -5.30 10.12 -1.37
CA PHE A 24 -4.19 9.94 -0.44
C PHE A 24 -3.05 9.26 -1.19
N VAL A 25 -1.90 9.92 -1.23
CA VAL A 25 -0.64 9.37 -1.71
C VAL A 25 0.11 8.82 -0.51
N TRP A 26 0.56 7.58 -0.61
CA TRP A 26 1.47 6.95 0.34
C TRP A 26 2.82 6.83 -0.32
N GLU A 27 3.84 7.47 0.24
CA GLU A 27 5.16 7.53 -0.36
C GLU A 27 6.29 7.53 0.66
N GLY A 28 7.48 7.11 0.24
CA GLY A 28 8.66 7.06 1.10
C GLY A 28 9.74 6.16 0.54
N ILE A 29 10.85 6.07 1.27
CA ILE A 29 11.95 5.16 0.99
C ILE A 29 11.73 3.88 1.80
N ASP A 30 11.74 2.73 1.14
CA ASP A 30 11.62 1.43 1.81
C ASP A 30 12.93 0.99 2.49
N SER A 31 12.93 -0.16 3.15
CA SER A 31 14.10 -0.71 3.84
C SER A 31 15.27 -1.08 2.90
N HIS A 32 15.03 -1.12 1.59
CA HIS A 32 16.03 -1.39 0.55
C HIS A 32 16.54 -0.10 -0.10
N GLY A 33 16.13 1.07 0.38
CA GLY A 33 16.54 2.35 -0.19
C GLY A 33 15.78 2.75 -1.46
N GLN A 34 14.70 2.04 -1.81
CA GLN A 34 13.92 2.31 -3.02
C GLN A 34 12.73 3.21 -2.71
N TYR A 35 12.52 4.23 -3.54
CA TYR A 35 11.34 5.09 -3.43
C TYR A 35 10.09 4.34 -3.90
N ARG A 36 9.08 4.30 -3.05
CA ARG A 36 7.77 3.69 -3.32
C ARG A 36 6.69 4.75 -3.25
N GLN A 37 5.69 4.61 -4.11
CA GLN A 37 4.52 5.47 -4.11
C GLN A 37 3.27 4.69 -4.53
N VAL A 38 2.16 4.91 -3.82
CA VAL A 38 0.84 4.41 -4.23
C VAL A 38 -0.24 5.43 -3.92
N SER A 39 -1.23 5.56 -4.80
CA SER A 39 -2.35 6.48 -4.67
C SER A 39 -3.66 5.76 -4.37
N ILE A 40 -4.39 6.24 -3.37
CA ILE A 40 -5.69 5.72 -2.93
C ILE A 40 -6.72 6.83 -3.03
N HIS A 41 -7.85 6.59 -3.69
CA HIS A 41 -8.95 7.56 -3.70
C HIS A 41 -9.59 7.68 -2.30
N ILE A 42 -9.89 8.90 -1.84
CA ILE A 42 -10.39 9.14 -0.47
C ILE A 42 -11.70 8.37 -0.21
N HIS A 43 -12.61 8.31 -1.19
CA HIS A 43 -13.87 7.56 -1.08
C HIS A 43 -13.70 6.04 -1.14
N ALA A 44 -12.48 5.55 -1.31
CA ALA A 44 -12.21 4.12 -1.38
C ALA A 44 -11.93 3.50 0.00
N GLU A 45 -11.61 4.30 1.03
CA GLU A 45 -11.17 3.81 2.36
C GLU A 45 -12.18 2.90 3.13
N GLY A 46 -13.41 2.72 2.63
CA GLY A 46 -14.41 1.80 3.18
C GLY A 46 -14.74 0.57 2.35
N ARG A 47 -14.12 0.39 1.16
CA ARG A 47 -14.44 -0.69 0.23
C ARG A 47 -13.34 -1.74 0.15
N ASP A 48 -13.68 -2.88 -0.44
CA ASP A 48 -12.67 -3.80 -0.95
C ASP A 48 -11.97 -3.20 -2.18
N ILE A 49 -10.68 -3.49 -2.28
CA ILE A 49 -9.84 -3.20 -3.44
C ILE A 49 -10.13 -4.29 -4.48
N PRO A 50 -10.55 -3.93 -5.71
CA PRO A 50 -10.64 -4.88 -6.82
C PRO A 50 -9.32 -5.61 -7.03
N SER A 51 -9.34 -6.90 -7.35
CA SER A 51 -8.14 -7.75 -7.45
C SER A 51 -7.08 -7.21 -8.41
N GLY A 52 -7.48 -6.70 -9.59
CA GLY A 52 -6.54 -6.08 -10.54
C GLY A 52 -5.89 -4.80 -9.99
N THR A 53 -6.66 -3.97 -9.29
CA THR A 53 -6.14 -2.77 -8.62
C THR A 53 -5.19 -3.15 -7.50
N PHE A 54 -5.55 -4.16 -6.69
CA PHE A 54 -4.69 -4.65 -5.61
C PHE A 54 -3.35 -5.16 -6.14
N ASN A 55 -3.34 -5.99 -7.18
CA ASN A 55 -2.12 -6.50 -7.81
C ASN A 55 -1.19 -5.38 -8.30
N LYS A 56 -1.76 -4.34 -8.92
CA LYS A 56 -0.98 -3.18 -9.34
C LYS A 56 -0.35 -2.49 -8.12
N MET A 57 -1.15 -2.21 -7.09
CA MET A 57 -0.68 -1.53 -5.89
C MET A 57 0.39 -2.34 -5.13
N VAL A 58 0.29 -3.66 -5.12
CA VAL A 58 1.30 -4.58 -4.55
C VAL A 58 2.65 -4.40 -5.26
N LYS A 59 2.65 -4.34 -6.61
CA LYS A 59 3.86 -4.09 -7.40
C LYS A 59 4.41 -2.68 -7.22
N ASP A 60 3.54 -1.68 -7.14
CA ASP A 60 3.94 -0.28 -6.88
C ASP A 60 4.64 -0.12 -5.51
N LEU A 61 4.29 -0.97 -4.54
CA LEU A 61 4.97 -1.06 -3.24
C LEU A 61 6.29 -1.86 -3.27
N GLY A 62 6.63 -2.46 -4.40
CA GLY A 62 7.88 -3.23 -4.57
C GLY A 62 7.77 -4.72 -4.27
N PHE A 63 6.57 -5.24 -3.97
CA PHE A 63 6.38 -6.67 -3.80
C PHE A 63 6.25 -7.37 -5.16
N SER A 64 6.81 -8.58 -5.24
CA SER A 64 6.79 -9.40 -6.45
C SER A 64 5.40 -9.93 -6.77
N ASN A 65 4.62 -10.25 -5.73
CA ASN A 65 3.27 -10.81 -5.83
C ASN A 65 2.46 -10.60 -4.54
N GLU A 66 1.17 -10.98 -4.58
CA GLU A 66 0.27 -10.86 -3.42
C GLU A 66 0.74 -11.70 -2.22
N GLU A 67 1.32 -12.88 -2.46
CA GLU A 67 1.77 -13.77 -1.39
C GLU A 67 2.86 -13.11 -0.53
N GLU A 68 3.84 -12.46 -1.17
CA GLU A 68 4.89 -11.71 -0.51
C GLU A 68 4.32 -10.56 0.35
N PHE A 69 3.35 -9.82 -0.21
CA PHE A 69 2.62 -8.79 0.52
C PHE A 69 1.93 -9.36 1.77
N PHE A 70 1.20 -10.47 1.65
CA PHE A 70 0.49 -11.08 2.77
C PHE A 70 1.45 -11.64 3.82
N ARG A 71 2.58 -12.20 3.38
CA ARG A 71 3.64 -12.67 4.27
C ARG A 71 4.19 -11.50 5.09
N PHE A 72 4.53 -10.38 4.42
CA PHE A 72 4.98 -9.15 5.08
C PHE A 72 3.92 -8.59 6.04
N GLN A 73 2.64 -8.59 5.65
CA GLN A 73 1.54 -8.14 6.51
C GLN A 73 1.45 -8.95 7.80
N LYS A 74 1.62 -10.28 7.73
CA LYS A 74 1.50 -11.19 8.88
C LYS A 74 2.68 -11.15 9.83
N TYR A 75 3.89 -10.83 9.34
CA TYR A 75 5.04 -10.66 10.22
C TYR A 75 4.74 -9.62 11.29
N LYS A 76 4.90 -9.97 12.56
CA LYS A 76 4.92 -8.99 13.64
C LYS A 76 6.34 -8.45 13.76
N LYS A 77 6.49 -7.13 13.69
CA LYS A 77 7.71 -6.44 14.08
C LYS A 77 7.46 -5.86 15.46
#